data_AF-A0A9D6RDZ6-F1
#
_entry.id   AF-A0A9D6RDZ6-F1
#
_cell.length_a   1.000
_cell.length_b   1.000
_cell.length_c   1.000
_cell.angle_alpha   90.00
_cell.angle_beta   90.00
_cell.angle_gamma   90.00
#
_symmetry.space_group_name_H-M   'P 1'
#
loop_
_entity.id
_entity.type
_entity.pdbx_description
1 polymer ?
#
loop_
_entity_poly.entity_id
_entity_poly.type
_entity_poly.pdbx_seq_one_letter_code
_entity_poly.pdbx_strand_id
1 'polypeptide(L)'
;MYKRRGFLPIFVALMVLSASACTKSGEEKNWTKEDYEFTNHYYASQRDNKEASRIARQAGNQFSKEQLSAIRALTVKALAESRLVPDKFLDKIHPQFKDHFRNQFEVALDLALNNLDTPDYQTAQRSSVLFSDYADWFTANQEDIKFPH
;
A
#
# COMPACT_ATOMS: atom_id res chain seq x y z
N MET A 1 -12.00 68.95 -6.07
CA MET A 1 -13.10 69.09 -7.06
C MET A 1 -12.95 67.95 -8.08
N TYR A 2 -14.06 67.47 -8.69
CA TYR A 2 -14.33 66.18 -9.39
C TYR A 2 -14.85 65.08 -8.42
N LYS A 3 -16.16 64.76 -8.25
CA LYS A 3 -17.31 64.44 -9.16
C LYS A 3 -16.97 63.30 -10.13
N ARG A 4 -17.69 62.18 -10.31
CA ARG A 4 -18.90 61.55 -9.73
C ARG A 4 -19.13 60.21 -10.50
N ARG A 5 -19.78 59.20 -9.88
CA ARG A 5 -20.62 58.10 -10.48
C ARG A 5 -19.90 56.92 -11.18
N GLY A 6 -20.33 55.65 -11.11
CA GLY A 6 -21.54 54.98 -10.57
C GLY A 6 -21.22 53.49 -10.24
N PHE A 7 -21.87 52.82 -9.28
CA PHE A 7 -23.15 52.09 -9.39
C PHE A 7 -23.39 51.36 -10.71
N LEU A 8 -23.13 50.03 -10.77
CA LEU A 8 -24.17 49.00 -10.65
C LEU A 8 -23.56 47.57 -10.47
N PRO A 9 -24.21 46.70 -9.69
CA PRO A 9 -23.82 45.30 -9.46
C PRO A 9 -24.42 44.38 -10.54
N ILE A 10 -23.70 43.34 -10.93
CA ILE A 10 -24.26 42.23 -11.72
C ILE A 10 -23.99 40.92 -10.97
N PHE A 11 -25.01 40.52 -10.23
CA PHE A 11 -25.26 39.13 -9.84
C PHE A 11 -25.61 38.35 -11.11
N VAL A 12 -24.76 37.39 -11.49
CA VAL A 12 -25.20 36.24 -12.30
C VAL A 12 -24.80 35.00 -11.52
N ALA A 13 -25.75 34.55 -10.70
CA ALA A 13 -25.74 33.23 -10.10
C ALA A 13 -26.00 32.21 -11.20
N LEU A 14 -24.94 31.57 -11.70
CA LEU A 14 -25.07 30.34 -12.48
C LEU A 14 -25.00 29.16 -11.50
N MET A 15 -26.14 28.84 -10.90
CA MET A 15 -26.36 27.53 -10.26
C MET A 15 -26.33 26.47 -11.35
N VAL A 16 -25.16 25.94 -11.64
CA VAL A 16 -25.05 24.65 -12.35
C VAL A 16 -25.47 23.59 -11.32
N LEU A 17 -26.70 23.12 -11.47
CA LEU A 17 -27.16 21.85 -10.90
C LEU A 17 -26.27 20.73 -11.45
N SER A 18 -25.14 20.50 -10.79
CA SER A 18 -24.41 19.24 -10.92
C SER A 18 -25.18 18.22 -10.10
N ALA A 19 -26.15 17.58 -10.73
CA ALA A 19 -26.69 16.31 -10.29
C ALA A 19 -25.56 15.28 -10.32
N SER A 20 -24.68 15.31 -9.33
CA SER A 20 -23.76 14.21 -9.06
C SER A 20 -24.62 13.06 -8.56
N ALA A 21 -24.92 12.15 -9.48
CA ALA A 21 -25.56 10.89 -9.19
C ALA A 21 -24.83 10.21 -8.04
N CYS A 22 -25.43 10.27 -6.85
CA CYS A 22 -25.16 9.36 -5.76
C CYS A 22 -25.66 7.97 -6.16
N THR A 23 -25.00 7.31 -7.11
CA THR A 23 -25.05 5.85 -7.20
C THR A 23 -24.11 5.29 -6.12
N LYS A 24 -24.57 5.40 -4.86
CA LYS A 24 -24.21 4.48 -3.79
C LYS A 24 -24.90 3.15 -4.10
N SER A 25 -24.49 2.49 -5.18
CA SER A 25 -24.70 1.06 -5.34
C SER A 25 -23.35 0.43 -5.10
N GLY A 26 -23.08 0.10 -3.84
CA GLY A 26 -22.05 -0.88 -3.54
C GLY A 26 -22.46 -2.16 -4.27
N GLU A 27 -21.92 -2.34 -5.48
CA GLU A 27 -21.84 -3.67 -6.07
C GLU A 27 -21.09 -4.51 -5.04
N GLU A 28 -21.80 -5.43 -4.41
CA GLU A 28 -21.17 -6.48 -3.64
C GLU A 28 -20.16 -7.13 -4.58
N LYS A 29 -18.87 -6.94 -4.28
CA LYS A 29 -17.79 -7.57 -5.04
C LYS A 29 -18.05 -9.07 -4.98
N ASN A 30 -18.30 -9.68 -6.14
CA ASN A 30 -18.49 -11.12 -6.24
C ASN A 30 -17.15 -11.82 -5.98
N TRP A 31 -16.87 -12.12 -4.72
CA TRP A 31 -15.69 -12.84 -4.29
C TRP A 31 -15.77 -14.32 -4.68
N THR A 32 -14.73 -14.83 -5.32
CA THR A 32 -14.62 -16.25 -5.68
C THR A 32 -13.86 -17.03 -4.60
N LYS A 33 -13.90 -18.36 -4.64
CA LYS A 33 -13.12 -19.20 -3.71
C LYS A 33 -11.62 -18.91 -3.80
N GLU A 34 -11.13 -18.64 -4.99
CA GLU A 34 -9.73 -18.29 -5.24
C GLU A 34 -9.37 -16.94 -4.61
N ASP A 35 -10.29 -15.97 -4.55
CA ASP A 35 -10.03 -14.69 -3.88
C ASP A 35 -9.73 -14.88 -2.37
N TYR A 36 -10.33 -15.88 -1.73
CA TYR A 36 -10.00 -16.25 -0.34
C TYR A 36 -8.59 -16.84 -0.22
N GLU A 37 -8.18 -17.67 -1.18
CA GLU A 37 -6.82 -18.21 -1.23
C GLU A 37 -5.78 -17.09 -1.45
N PHE A 38 -6.05 -16.15 -2.35
CA PHE A 38 -5.18 -14.98 -2.56
C PHE A 38 -5.11 -14.07 -1.34
N THR A 39 -6.20 -13.97 -0.59
CA THR A 39 -6.24 -13.27 0.70
C THR A 39 -5.32 -13.93 1.72
N ASN A 40 -5.29 -15.27 1.76
CA ASN A 40 -4.37 -16.01 2.62
C ASN A 40 -2.91 -15.76 2.24
N HIS A 41 -2.58 -15.78 0.94
CA HIS A 41 -1.23 -15.45 0.46
C HIS A 41 -0.83 -14.01 0.83
N TYR A 42 -1.74 -13.03 0.65
CA TYR A 42 -1.52 -11.66 1.07
C TYR A 42 -1.20 -11.59 2.58
N TYR A 43 -2.05 -12.16 3.44
CA TYR A 43 -1.82 -12.09 4.89
C TYR A 43 -0.59 -12.89 5.34
N ALA A 44 -0.26 -14.00 4.68
CA ALA A 44 0.97 -14.73 4.91
C ALA A 44 2.19 -13.85 4.63
N SER A 45 2.20 -13.12 3.51
CA SER A 45 3.28 -12.19 3.18
C SER A 45 3.45 -11.09 4.23
N GLN A 46 2.35 -10.48 4.67
CA GLN A 46 2.37 -9.41 5.67
C GLN A 46 2.85 -9.91 7.04
N ARG A 47 2.40 -11.10 7.46
CA ARG A 47 2.81 -11.73 8.72
C ARG A 47 4.30 -12.01 8.73
N ASP A 48 4.83 -12.61 7.66
CA ASP A 48 6.23 -13.00 7.60
C ASP A 48 7.14 -11.76 7.52
N ASN A 49 6.74 -10.72 6.78
CA ASN A 49 7.45 -9.42 6.77
C ASN A 49 7.43 -8.73 8.14
N LYS A 50 6.28 -8.75 8.83
CA LYS A 50 6.13 -8.19 10.19
C LYS A 50 7.06 -8.90 11.18
N GLU A 51 7.18 -10.22 11.07
CA GLU A 51 8.06 -11.02 11.90
C GLU A 51 9.54 -10.75 11.60
N ALA A 52 9.93 -10.65 10.33
CA ALA A 52 11.28 -10.25 9.93
C ALA A 52 11.64 -8.88 10.53
N SER A 53 10.73 -7.91 10.40
CA SER A 53 10.88 -6.57 10.97
C SER A 53 10.97 -6.59 12.51
N ARG A 54 10.23 -7.48 13.18
CA ARG A 54 10.30 -7.66 14.63
C ARG A 54 11.68 -8.13 15.07
N ILE A 55 12.23 -9.15 14.39
CA ILE A 55 13.58 -9.66 14.67
C ILE A 55 14.62 -8.56 14.44
N ALA A 56 14.51 -7.82 13.33
CA ALA A 56 15.44 -6.73 13.02
C ALA A 56 15.44 -5.63 14.09
N ARG A 57 14.26 -5.21 14.57
CA ARG A 57 14.16 -4.23 15.67
C ARG A 57 14.75 -4.74 16.97
N GLN A 58 14.64 -6.03 17.27
CA GLN A 58 15.22 -6.62 18.48
C GLN A 58 16.75 -6.71 18.44
N ALA A 59 17.34 -6.88 17.25
CA ALA A 59 18.79 -6.87 17.06
C ALA A 59 19.39 -5.47 17.25
N GLY A 60 18.63 -4.40 16.98
CA GLY A 60 19.12 -3.02 17.08
C GLY A 60 20.25 -2.79 16.07
N ASN A 61 21.46 -2.49 16.56
CA ASN A 61 22.62 -2.18 15.72
C ASN A 61 23.54 -3.39 15.49
N GLN A 62 23.28 -4.55 16.10
CA GLN A 62 24.14 -5.72 16.02
C GLN A 62 23.30 -6.98 15.78
N PHE A 63 23.47 -7.59 14.61
CA PHE A 63 22.74 -8.81 14.25
C PHE A 63 23.62 -10.04 14.48
N SER A 64 23.06 -11.05 15.14
CA SER A 64 23.64 -12.39 15.14
C SER A 64 23.46 -13.06 13.77
N LYS A 65 24.27 -14.09 13.49
CA LYS A 65 24.15 -14.87 12.25
C LYS A 65 22.79 -15.56 12.14
N GLU A 66 22.26 -16.04 13.25
CA GLU A 66 20.95 -16.70 13.35
C GLU A 66 19.83 -15.70 13.06
N GLN A 67 19.93 -14.47 13.57
CA GLN A 67 18.97 -13.41 13.30
C GLN A 67 18.97 -13.01 11.82
N LEU A 68 20.14 -12.82 11.20
CA LEU A 68 20.24 -12.53 9.76
C LEU A 68 19.63 -13.66 8.92
N SER A 69 19.94 -14.91 9.26
CA SER A 69 19.39 -16.08 8.59
C SER A 69 17.86 -16.14 8.71
N ALA A 70 17.32 -15.89 9.91
CA ALA A 70 15.89 -15.88 10.16
C ALA A 70 15.17 -14.76 9.40
N ILE A 71 15.72 -13.54 9.43
CA ILE A 71 15.19 -12.40 8.67
C ILE A 71 15.17 -12.74 7.18
N ARG A 72 16.29 -13.22 6.63
CA ARG A 72 16.37 -13.60 5.22
C ARG A 72 15.33 -14.65 4.85
N ALA A 73 15.19 -15.72 5.65
CA ALA A 73 14.22 -16.78 5.38
C ALA A 73 12.77 -16.27 5.39
N LEU A 74 12.42 -15.38 6.33
CA LEU A 74 11.10 -14.77 6.40
C LEU A 74 10.84 -13.81 5.23
N THR A 75 11.82 -12.99 4.86
CA THR A 75 11.68 -12.07 3.72
C THR A 75 11.53 -12.84 2.41
N VAL A 76 12.24 -13.96 2.22
CA VAL A 76 12.04 -14.84 1.04
C VAL A 76 10.62 -15.41 1.00
N LYS A 77 10.11 -15.88 2.14
CA LYS A 77 8.72 -16.37 2.21
C LYS A 77 7.72 -15.27 1.93
N ALA A 78 7.90 -14.10 2.53
CA ALA A 78 7.01 -12.96 2.33
C ALA A 78 6.91 -12.57 0.85
N LEU A 79 8.05 -12.51 0.15
CA LEU A 79 8.11 -12.22 -1.28
C LEU A 79 7.51 -13.33 -2.16
N ALA A 80 7.74 -14.60 -1.79
CA ALA A 80 7.14 -15.72 -2.51
C ALA A 80 5.60 -15.68 -2.41
N GLU A 81 5.08 -15.47 -1.21
CA GLU A 81 3.64 -15.34 -0.94
C GLU A 81 3.03 -14.12 -1.63
N SER A 82 3.70 -12.96 -1.62
CA SER A 82 3.19 -11.75 -2.27
C SER A 82 3.03 -11.95 -3.79
N ARG A 83 3.97 -12.66 -4.43
CA ARG A 83 3.97 -12.94 -5.87
C ARG A 83 2.86 -13.93 -6.28
N LEU A 84 2.30 -14.70 -5.34
CA LEU A 84 1.16 -15.59 -5.61
C LEU A 84 -0.18 -14.85 -5.66
N VAL A 85 -0.23 -13.61 -5.16
CA VAL A 85 -1.44 -12.77 -5.21
C VAL A 85 -1.55 -12.17 -6.62
N PRO A 86 -2.57 -12.43 -7.43
CA PRO A 86 -2.62 -11.95 -8.82
C PRO A 86 -3.14 -10.51 -8.93
N ASP A 87 -2.71 -9.79 -9.96
CA ASP A 87 -3.09 -8.38 -10.20
C ASP A 87 -4.61 -8.17 -10.27
N LYS A 88 -5.33 -9.10 -10.92
CA LYS A 88 -6.80 -9.07 -11.00
C LYS A 88 -7.48 -9.07 -9.63
N PHE A 89 -6.86 -9.68 -8.62
CA PHE A 89 -7.37 -9.69 -7.26
C PHE A 89 -7.00 -8.39 -6.54
N LEU A 90 -5.78 -7.90 -6.73
CA LEU A 90 -5.34 -6.59 -6.20
C LEU A 90 -6.24 -5.45 -6.70
N ASP A 91 -6.61 -5.47 -7.99
CA ASP A 91 -7.52 -4.51 -8.61
C ASP A 91 -8.94 -4.57 -8.01
N LYS A 92 -9.38 -5.73 -7.50
CA LYS A 92 -10.65 -5.87 -6.77
C LYS A 92 -10.57 -5.26 -5.39
N ILE A 93 -9.41 -5.14 -4.74
CA ILE A 93 -9.33 -4.64 -3.35
C ILE A 93 -9.62 -3.13 -3.31
N HIS A 94 -8.84 -2.36 -4.06
CA HIS A 94 -8.95 -0.90 -4.18
C HIS A 94 -8.26 -0.43 -5.46
N PRO A 95 -8.73 0.62 -6.17
CA PRO A 95 -8.21 1.02 -7.48
C PRO A 95 -6.70 1.27 -7.55
N GLN A 96 -6.10 1.72 -6.45
CA GLN A 96 -4.66 1.98 -6.34
C GLN A 96 -3.88 0.86 -5.62
N PHE A 97 -4.55 -0.19 -5.13
CA PHE A 97 -3.92 -1.20 -4.27
C PHE A 97 -2.79 -1.93 -4.98
N LYS A 98 -3.02 -2.34 -6.22
CA LYS A 98 -2.02 -3.03 -7.04
C LYS A 98 -0.73 -2.21 -7.15
N ASP A 99 -0.84 -0.92 -7.45
CA ASP A 99 0.34 -0.07 -7.67
C ASP A 99 1.16 0.07 -6.40
N HIS A 100 0.52 0.29 -5.25
CA HIS A 100 1.21 0.37 -3.97
C HIS A 100 1.78 -0.99 -3.54
N PHE A 101 1.03 -2.08 -3.73
CA PHE A 101 1.51 -3.42 -3.39
C PHE A 101 2.71 -3.85 -4.24
N ARG A 102 2.62 -3.73 -5.57
CA ARG A 102 3.70 -4.14 -6.49
C ARG A 102 4.92 -3.23 -6.40
N ASN A 103 4.72 -1.91 -6.52
CA ASN A 103 5.83 -0.99 -6.71
C ASN A 103 6.48 -0.53 -5.41
N GLN A 104 5.82 -0.73 -4.26
CA GLN A 104 6.36 -0.37 -2.97
C GLN A 104 6.61 -1.61 -2.11
N PHE A 105 5.58 -2.39 -1.78
CA PHE A 105 5.74 -3.52 -0.87
C PHE A 105 6.63 -4.63 -1.45
N GLU A 106 6.36 -5.12 -2.66
CA GLU A 106 7.18 -6.19 -3.25
C GLU A 106 8.59 -5.73 -3.60
N VAL A 107 8.74 -4.52 -4.17
CA VAL A 107 10.06 -3.94 -4.45
C VAL A 107 10.86 -3.75 -3.16
N ALA A 108 10.22 -3.32 -2.06
CA ALA A 108 10.90 -3.20 -0.77
C ALA A 108 11.40 -4.54 -0.24
N LEU A 109 10.62 -5.62 -0.40
CA LEU A 109 11.04 -6.99 -0.05
C LEU A 109 12.24 -7.44 -0.89
N ASP A 110 12.21 -7.24 -2.21
CA ASP A 110 13.32 -7.56 -3.11
C ASP A 110 14.59 -6.78 -2.72
N LEU A 111 14.48 -5.47 -2.46
CA LEU A 111 15.60 -4.65 -2.01
C LEU A 111 16.12 -5.08 -0.64
N ALA A 112 15.24 -5.49 0.28
CA ALA A 112 15.64 -5.99 1.59
C ALA A 112 16.45 -7.29 1.46
N LEU A 113 16.05 -8.21 0.58
CA LEU A 113 16.81 -9.43 0.28
C LEU A 113 18.18 -9.10 -0.35
N ASN A 114 18.20 -8.20 -1.34
CA ASN A 114 19.45 -7.78 -1.97
C ASN A 114 20.41 -7.17 -0.94
N ASN A 115 19.92 -6.35 -0.01
CA ASN A 115 20.73 -5.77 1.05
C ASN A 115 21.21 -6.81 2.09
N LEU A 116 20.48 -7.89 2.32
CA LEU A 116 20.94 -8.99 3.19
C LEU A 116 22.06 -9.81 2.54
N ASP A 117 22.03 -9.95 1.22
CA ASP A 117 23.04 -10.70 0.46
C ASP A 117 24.27 -9.83 0.12
N THR A 118 24.07 -8.55 -0.17
CA THR A 118 25.11 -7.56 -0.47
C THR A 118 24.74 -6.24 0.21
N PRO A 119 25.22 -6.01 1.45
CA PRO A 119 24.88 -4.82 2.22
C PRO A 119 25.24 -3.52 1.50
N ASP A 120 24.23 -2.67 1.29
CA ASP A 120 24.36 -1.37 0.66
C ASP A 120 23.39 -0.39 1.33
N TYR A 121 23.94 0.70 1.88
CA TYR A 121 23.17 1.67 2.64
C TYR A 121 22.04 2.30 1.82
N GLN A 122 22.29 2.60 0.54
CA GLN A 122 21.29 3.22 -0.32
C GLN A 122 20.12 2.28 -0.59
N THR A 123 20.41 0.99 -0.84
CA THR A 123 19.42 -0.08 -1.01
C THR A 123 18.60 -0.28 0.26
N ALA A 124 19.25 -0.32 1.43
CA ALA A 124 18.57 -0.43 2.72
C ALA A 124 17.63 0.77 2.97
N GLN A 125 18.12 1.99 2.74
CA GLN A 125 17.33 3.21 2.90
C GLN A 125 16.14 3.22 1.94
N ARG A 126 16.34 2.84 0.68
CA ARG A 126 15.26 2.79 -0.32
C ARG A 126 14.19 1.77 0.03
N SER A 127 14.59 0.58 0.48
CA SER A 127 13.67 -0.45 0.98
C SER A 127 12.82 0.09 2.14
N SER A 128 13.47 0.74 3.12
CA SER A 128 12.78 1.34 4.27
C SER A 128 11.77 2.41 3.86
N VAL A 129 12.12 3.30 2.92
CA VAL A 129 11.20 4.35 2.43
C VAL A 129 9.97 3.71 1.77
N LEU A 130 10.17 2.72 0.90
CA LEU A 130 9.05 2.06 0.22
C LEU A 130 8.12 1.32 1.18
N PHE A 131 8.63 0.66 2.22
CA PHE A 131 7.79 0.08 3.26
C PHE A 131 7.00 1.14 4.02
N SER A 132 7.62 2.28 4.34
CA SER A 132 6.93 3.40 5.01
C SER A 132 5.82 3.95 4.12
N ASP A 133 6.13 4.27 2.87
CA ASP A 133 5.16 4.81 1.90
C ASP A 133 3.96 3.87 1.73
N TYR A 134 4.21 2.56 1.66
CA TYR A 134 3.16 1.55 1.58
C TYR A 134 2.29 1.52 2.84
N ALA A 135 2.91 1.53 4.02
CA ALA A 135 2.21 1.48 5.30
C ALA A 135 1.36 2.74 5.54
N ASP A 136 1.90 3.92 5.21
CA ASP A 136 1.22 5.20 5.33
C ASP A 136 0.01 5.25 4.38
N TRP A 137 0.20 4.85 3.12
CA TRP A 137 -0.89 4.76 2.16
C TRP A 137 -1.97 3.76 2.60
N PHE A 138 -1.59 2.55 3.01
CA PHE A 138 -2.54 1.52 3.45
C PHE A 138 -3.35 2.02 4.64
N THR A 139 -2.71 2.66 5.62
CA THR A 139 -3.37 3.22 6.80
C THR A 139 -4.35 4.33 6.42
N ALA A 140 -3.97 5.23 5.51
CA ALA A 140 -4.82 6.32 5.05
C ALA A 140 -6.07 5.84 4.29
N ASN A 141 -6.03 4.65 3.68
CA ASN A 141 -7.11 4.10 2.85
C ASN A 141 -7.75 2.84 3.45
N GLN A 142 -7.46 2.49 4.70
CA GLN A 142 -7.87 1.22 5.31
C GLN A 142 -9.40 1.01 5.31
N GLU A 143 -10.18 2.09 5.37
CA GLU A 143 -11.65 2.02 5.35
C GLU A 143 -12.21 1.64 3.97
N ASP A 144 -11.48 1.95 2.90
CA ASP A 144 -11.87 1.70 1.51
C ASP A 144 -11.31 0.38 0.97
N ILE A 145 -10.25 -0.13 1.59
CA ILE A 145 -9.63 -1.42 1.28
C ILE A 145 -10.58 -2.55 1.72
N LYS A 146 -10.98 -3.40 0.77
CA LYS A 146 -11.88 -4.54 1.02
C LYS A 146 -11.22 -5.85 0.63
N PHE A 147 -11.17 -6.78 1.59
CA PHE A 147 -10.82 -8.18 1.38
C PHE A 147 -12.10 -9.03 1.52
N PRO A 148 -12.17 -10.23 0.90
CA PRO A 148 -13.20 -11.20 1.23
C PRO A 148 -13.11 -11.61 2.71
N HIS A 149 -14.28 -11.75 3.36
CA HIS A 149 -14.44 -12.21 4.75
C HIS A 149 -14.98 -13.64 4.80
#